data_AF-A0A7C8LFE8-F1
#
_entry.id   AF-A0A7C8LFE8-F1
#
_cell.length_a   1.000
_cell.length_b   1.000
_cell.length_c   1.000
_cell.angle_alpha   90.00
_cell.angle_beta   90.00
_cell.angle_gamma   90.00
#
_symmetry.space_group_name_H-M   'P 1'
#
loop_
_entity.id
_entity.type
_entity.pdbx_description
1 polymer ?
#
loop_
_entity_poly.entity_id
_entity_poly.type
_entity_poly.pdbx_seq_one_letter_code
_entity_poly.pdbx_strand_id
1 'polypeptide(L)'
;MIDAKTLADVRVTPDDAQRAFRKVGEKHDANKLRFDLVPPGTLGPIVQVLAYGAKKYTENGWMEVPDARRRYYAATIRHLTAWWEGEELDPESGLPHLAHAGANLMFLLGAPR
;
A
#
# COMPACT_ATOMS: atom_id res chain seq x y z
N MET A 1 25.39 -18.45 -51.22
CA MET A 1 26.82 -18.32 -50.87
C MET A 1 27.00 -16.99 -50.16
N ILE A 2 27.07 -17.02 -48.83
CA ILE A 2 27.54 -15.93 -47.96
C ILE A 2 28.55 -16.61 -47.03
N ASP A 3 29.73 -16.02 -46.94
CA ASP A 3 30.97 -16.57 -46.40
C ASP A 3 30.94 -16.73 -44.87
N ALA A 4 31.45 -17.85 -44.36
CA ALA A 4 31.44 -18.24 -42.94
C ALA A 4 32.54 -17.56 -42.11
N LYS A 5 33.04 -16.41 -42.55
CA LYS A 5 34.29 -15.82 -42.02
C LYS A 5 34.15 -14.46 -41.31
N THR A 6 32.99 -14.18 -40.71
CA THR A 6 32.81 -12.95 -39.90
C THR A 6 32.06 -13.21 -38.59
N LEU A 7 32.57 -14.13 -37.76
CA LEU A 7 32.11 -14.33 -36.36
C LEU A 7 33.25 -14.41 -35.34
N ALA A 8 34.45 -13.96 -35.69
CA ALA A 8 35.57 -13.87 -34.75
C ALA A 8 36.02 -12.42 -34.63
N ASP A 9 35.53 -11.71 -33.59
CA ASP A 9 36.29 -10.69 -32.85
C ASP A 9 35.41 -9.89 -31.86
N VAL A 10 34.52 -10.54 -31.11
CA VAL A 10 34.16 -10.02 -29.78
C VAL A 10 35.07 -10.72 -28.77
N ARG A 11 36.28 -10.16 -28.59
CA ARG A 11 37.21 -10.62 -27.55
C ARG A 11 36.70 -10.13 -26.21
N VAL A 12 35.98 -11.00 -25.50
CA VAL A 12 35.68 -10.82 -24.07
C VAL A 12 37.02 -10.84 -23.33
N THR A 13 37.34 -9.76 -22.64
CA THR A 13 38.63 -9.65 -21.92
C THR A 13 38.57 -10.42 -20.60
N PRO A 14 39.69 -10.87 -20.03
CA PRO A 14 39.73 -11.52 -18.71
C PRO A 14 39.10 -10.68 -17.59
N ASP A 15 39.11 -9.35 -17.75
CA ASP A 15 38.50 -8.39 -16.82
C ASP A 15 36.96 -8.44 -16.86
N ASP A 16 36.37 -8.76 -18.02
CA ASP A 16 34.91 -8.94 -18.16
C ASP A 16 34.43 -10.20 -17.41
N ALA A 17 35.28 -11.24 -17.35
CA ALA A 17 35.01 -12.47 -16.60
C ALA A 17 35.14 -12.27 -15.08
N GLN A 18 36.06 -11.41 -14.62
CA GLN A 18 36.18 -11.06 -13.20
C GLN A 18 35.07 -10.12 -12.71
N ARG A 19 34.45 -9.36 -13.60
CA ARG A 19 33.28 -8.51 -13.27
C ARG A 19 31.99 -9.31 -13.05
N ALA A 20 31.96 -10.59 -13.43
CA ALA A 20 30.73 -11.38 -13.57
C ALA A 20 30.28 -12.19 -12.33
N PHE A 21 31.02 -12.19 -11.22
CA PHE A 21 30.57 -12.87 -10.00
C PHE A 21 30.50 -11.90 -8.82
N ARG A 22 29.67 -10.86 -8.94
CA ARG A 22 29.13 -10.23 -7.73
C ARG A 22 28.30 -11.28 -7.02
N LYS A 23 28.76 -11.72 -5.85
CA LYS A 23 27.96 -12.52 -4.91
C LYS A 23 26.61 -11.83 -4.76
N VAL A 24 25.54 -12.46 -5.25
CA VAL A 24 24.18 -11.94 -5.10
C VAL A 24 23.94 -11.78 -3.60
N GLY A 25 23.54 -10.58 -3.17
CA GLY A 25 23.24 -10.33 -1.77
C GLY A 25 22.09 -11.22 -1.33
N GLU A 26 22.30 -12.02 -0.30
CA GLU A 26 21.26 -12.85 0.29
C GLU A 26 20.46 -12.02 1.31
N LYS A 27 19.13 -12.05 1.20
CA LYS A 27 18.23 -11.36 2.13
C LYS A 27 17.38 -12.40 2.85
N HIS A 28 17.60 -12.56 4.15
CA HIS A 28 16.79 -13.44 5.00
C HIS A 28 15.53 -12.71 5.49
N ASP A 29 14.47 -12.73 4.68
CA ASP A 29 13.18 -12.11 5.01
C ASP A 29 11.99 -13.07 4.92
N ALA A 30 12.24 -14.39 4.85
CA ALA A 30 11.21 -15.43 4.79
C ALA A 30 10.15 -15.35 5.91
N ASN A 31 10.51 -14.83 7.08
CA ASN A 31 9.60 -14.67 8.24
C ASN A 31 9.17 -13.22 8.48
N LYS A 32 9.42 -12.31 7.53
CA LYS A 32 9.01 -10.90 7.62
C LYS A 32 7.63 -10.69 6.98
N LEU A 33 6.97 -9.61 7.35
CA LEU A 33 5.71 -9.21 6.73
C LEU A 33 5.89 -9.01 5.22
N ARG A 34 5.01 -9.66 4.45
CA ARG A 34 4.97 -9.61 2.98
C ARG A 34 4.15 -8.41 2.50
N PHE A 35 4.67 -7.21 2.73
CA PHE A 35 4.02 -5.96 2.28
C PHE A 35 3.82 -5.88 0.76
N ASP A 36 4.58 -6.67 0.00
CA ASP A 36 4.41 -6.84 -1.45
C ASP A 36 3.08 -7.50 -1.85
N LEU A 37 2.38 -8.15 -0.92
CA LEU A 37 1.05 -8.73 -1.18
C LEU A 37 -0.08 -7.67 -1.14
N VAL A 38 0.20 -6.45 -0.71
CA VAL A 38 -0.80 -5.39 -0.72
C VAL A 38 -1.07 -4.99 -2.18
N PRO A 39 -2.33 -5.06 -2.66
CA PRO A 39 -2.63 -4.70 -4.04
C PRO A 39 -2.20 -3.25 -4.33
N PRO A 40 -1.42 -3.01 -5.41
CA PRO A 40 -0.93 -1.67 -5.72
C PRO A 40 -2.06 -0.64 -5.80
N GLY A 41 -1.81 0.56 -5.26
CA GLY A 41 -2.77 1.67 -5.30
C GLY A 41 -3.87 1.64 -4.23
N THR A 42 -4.05 0.56 -3.46
CA THR A 42 -5.13 0.46 -2.46
C THR A 42 -4.86 1.25 -1.18
N LEU A 43 -3.61 1.39 -0.76
CA LEU A 43 -3.24 2.13 0.46
C LEU A 43 -3.35 3.65 0.30
N GLY A 44 -3.09 4.17 -0.89
CA GLY A 44 -3.05 5.62 -1.15
C GLY A 44 -4.35 6.34 -0.74
N PRO A 45 -5.53 5.88 -1.19
CA PRO A 45 -6.81 6.47 -0.79
C PRO A 45 -7.07 6.43 0.72
N ILE A 46 -6.71 5.35 1.40
CA ILE A 46 -6.87 5.24 2.87
C ILE A 46 -5.99 6.30 3.56
N VAL A 47 -4.74 6.44 3.11
CA VAL A 47 -3.81 7.47 3.64
C VAL A 47 -4.35 8.88 3.40
N GLN A 48 -4.99 9.14 2.25
CA GLN A 48 -5.64 10.42 1.99
C GLN A 48 -6.78 10.71 2.97
N VAL A 49 -7.58 9.71 3.33
CA VAL A 49 -8.63 9.86 4.36
C VAL A 49 -8.01 10.14 5.73
N LEU A 50 -6.93 9.45 6.11
CA LEU A 50 -6.22 9.72 7.37
C LEU A 50 -5.68 11.15 7.41
N ALA A 51 -5.09 11.62 6.31
CA ALA A 51 -4.59 13.00 6.20
C ALA A 51 -5.73 14.02 6.23
N TYR A 52 -6.86 13.74 5.57
CA TYR A 52 -8.08 14.56 5.65
C TYR A 52 -8.57 14.67 7.10
N GLY A 53 -8.67 13.55 7.81
CA GLY A 53 -9.09 13.51 9.22
C GLY A 53 -8.14 14.27 10.15
N ALA A 54 -6.82 14.09 9.97
CA ALA A 54 -5.80 14.81 10.74
C ALA A 54 -5.88 16.34 10.53
N LYS A 55 -6.14 16.79 9.29
CA LYS A 55 -6.31 18.20 8.95
C LYS A 55 -7.62 18.78 9.48
N LYS A 56 -8.72 18.04 9.39
CA LYS A 56 -10.07 18.49 9.76
C LYS A 56 -10.31 18.51 11.26
N TYR A 57 -9.78 17.51 11.95
CA TYR A 57 -9.95 17.34 13.39
C TYR A 57 -8.63 17.63 14.09
N THR A 58 -7.89 16.59 14.43
CA THR A 58 -6.55 16.66 14.99
C THR A 58 -5.75 15.47 14.53
N GLU A 59 -4.44 15.64 14.38
CA GLU A 59 -3.54 14.52 14.18
C GLU A 59 -3.74 13.51 15.31
N ASN A 60 -3.92 12.23 14.96
CA ASN A 60 -4.05 11.14 15.92
C ASN A 60 -5.23 11.24 16.92
N GLY A 61 -6.15 12.20 16.74
CA GLY A 61 -7.31 12.38 17.63
C GLY A 61 -8.29 11.21 17.65
N TRP A 62 -8.20 10.32 16.67
CA TRP A 62 -8.99 9.08 16.62
C TRP A 62 -8.79 8.18 17.84
N MET A 63 -7.64 8.27 18.51
CA MET A 63 -7.33 7.49 19.71
C MET A 63 -8.13 7.94 20.95
N GLU A 64 -8.54 9.21 20.98
CA GLU A 64 -9.20 9.84 22.14
C GLU A 64 -10.72 9.90 21.98
N VAL A 65 -11.28 9.28 20.94
CA VAL A 65 -12.72 9.31 20.68
C VAL A 65 -13.46 8.49 21.75
N PRO A 66 -14.39 9.09 22.51
CA PRO A 66 -15.20 8.33 23.46
C PRO A 66 -16.06 7.30 22.73
N ASP A 67 -16.14 6.08 23.29
CA ASP A 67 -16.85 4.95 22.70
C ASP A 67 -16.39 4.65 21.25
N ALA A 68 -15.08 4.78 21.01
CA ALA A 68 -14.44 4.62 19.69
C ALA A 68 -14.91 3.36 18.95
N ARG A 69 -15.00 2.23 19.65
CA ARG A 69 -15.40 0.94 19.04
C ARG A 69 -16.79 1.01 18.42
N ARG A 70 -17.79 1.48 19.17
CA ARG A 70 -19.15 1.62 18.65
C ARG A 70 -19.21 2.65 17.53
N ARG A 71 -18.52 3.79 17.71
CA ARG A 71 -18.58 4.92 16.77
C ARG A 71 -17.91 4.58 15.44
N TYR A 72 -16.73 3.98 15.45
CA TYR A 72 -16.03 3.55 14.24
C TYR A 72 -16.69 2.34 13.59
N TYR A 73 -17.30 1.43 14.35
CA TYR A 73 -18.15 0.39 13.78
C TYR A 73 -19.31 1.01 12.99
N ALA A 74 -20.09 1.89 13.63
CA ALA A 74 -21.22 2.54 12.96
C ALA A 74 -20.78 3.39 11.75
N ALA A 75 -19.63 4.08 11.82
CA ALA A 75 -19.06 4.82 10.70
C ALA A 75 -18.65 3.91 9.55
N THR A 76 -17.99 2.79 9.84
CA THR A 76 -17.63 1.77 8.84
C THR A 76 -18.87 1.29 8.10
N ILE A 77 -19.93 0.90 8.84
CA ILE A 77 -21.16 0.41 8.23
C ILE A 77 -21.82 1.48 7.34
N ARG A 78 -21.88 2.75 7.76
CA ARG A 78 -22.46 3.83 6.92
C ARG A 78 -21.72 3.99 5.59
N HIS A 79 -20.39 3.97 5.59
CA HIS A 79 -19.62 4.08 4.34
C HIS A 79 -19.77 2.84 3.45
N LEU A 80 -19.81 1.63 4.05
CA LEU A 80 -20.06 0.41 3.29
C LEU A 80 -21.47 0.39 2.70
N THR A 81 -22.48 0.86 3.43
CA THR A 81 -23.86 0.97 2.94
C THR A 81 -23.96 1.97 1.79
N ALA A 82 -23.42 3.18 1.94
CA ALA A 82 -23.43 4.18 0.86
C ALA A 82 -22.75 3.64 -0.42
N TRP A 83 -21.59 2.98 -0.26
CA TRP A 83 -20.93 2.31 -1.37
C TRP A 83 -21.78 1.21 -2.01
N TRP A 84 -22.44 0.38 -1.19
CA TRP A 84 -23.33 -0.68 -1.66
C TRP A 84 -24.55 -0.13 -2.41
N GLU A 85 -25.03 1.04 -2.03
CA GLU A 85 -26.15 1.74 -2.66
C GLU A 85 -25.74 2.53 -3.92
N GLY A 86 -24.45 2.51 -4.29
CA GLY A 86 -23.94 3.06 -5.54
C GLY A 86 -23.21 4.39 -5.43
N GLU A 87 -22.99 4.92 -4.22
CA GLU A 87 -22.14 6.10 -4.02
C GLU A 87 -20.66 5.71 -4.07
N GLU A 88 -19.88 6.36 -4.94
CA GLU A 88 -18.43 6.08 -5.00
C GLU A 88 -17.64 6.94 -4.00
N LEU A 89 -18.00 8.22 -3.90
CA LEU A 89 -17.27 9.23 -3.15
C LEU A 89 -18.13 9.78 -2.02
N ASP A 90 -17.50 9.93 -0.86
CA ASP A 90 -18.08 10.61 0.27
C ASP A 90 -18.30 12.10 -0.04
N PRO A 91 -19.54 12.62 0.12
CA PRO A 91 -19.88 13.98 -0.32
C PRO A 91 -19.19 15.08 0.49
N GLU A 92 -18.69 14.77 1.69
CA GLU A 92 -18.03 15.75 2.55
C GLU A 92 -16.55 15.91 2.20
N SER A 93 -15.87 14.80 1.91
CA SER A 93 -14.43 14.76 1.65
C SER A 93 -14.06 14.69 0.17
N GLY A 94 -14.97 14.23 -0.69
CA GLY A 94 -14.70 13.89 -2.08
C GLY A 94 -13.79 12.66 -2.24
N LEU A 95 -13.62 11.85 -1.18
CA LEU A 95 -12.76 10.66 -1.17
C LEU A 95 -13.59 9.37 -1.19
N PRO A 96 -13.04 8.23 -1.67
CA PRO A 96 -13.81 7.00 -1.81
C PRO A 96 -14.41 6.49 -0.49
N HIS A 97 -15.68 6.07 -0.51
CA HIS A 97 -16.33 5.49 0.68
C HIS A 97 -15.58 4.25 1.21
N LEU A 98 -15.08 3.39 0.33
CA LEU A 98 -14.27 2.25 0.74
C LEU A 98 -12.96 2.64 1.44
N ALA A 99 -12.37 3.79 1.08
CA ALA A 99 -11.19 4.31 1.76
C ALA A 99 -11.51 4.76 3.19
N HIS A 100 -12.67 5.41 3.39
CA HIS A 100 -13.18 5.76 4.72
C HIS A 100 -13.48 4.51 5.56
N ALA A 101 -14.13 3.50 4.98
CA ALA A 101 -14.34 2.23 5.64
C ALA A 101 -13.01 1.58 6.06
N GLY A 102 -12.01 1.56 5.17
CA GLY A 102 -10.66 1.07 5.47
C GLY A 102 -9.98 1.82 6.62
N ALA A 103 -10.04 3.15 6.62
CA ALA A 103 -9.50 3.97 7.72
C ALA A 103 -10.20 3.66 9.05
N ASN A 104 -11.53 3.55 9.04
CA ASN A 104 -12.30 3.20 10.25
C ASN A 104 -11.95 1.79 10.77
N LEU A 105 -11.71 0.82 9.89
CA LEU A 105 -11.25 -0.51 10.27
C LEU A 105 -9.84 -0.48 10.88
N MET A 106 -8.94 0.38 10.39
CA MET A 106 -7.62 0.58 11.02
C MET A 106 -7.77 1.16 12.43
N PHE A 107 -8.68 2.11 12.65
CA PHE A 107 -8.97 2.63 13.99
C PHE A 107 -9.54 1.55 14.91
N LEU A 108 -10.46 0.72 14.43
CA LEU A 108 -10.99 -0.42 15.20
C LEU A 108 -9.92 -1.45 15.55
N LEU A 109 -8.99 -1.72 14.64
CA LEU A 109 -7.87 -2.64 14.86
C LEU A 109 -6.86 -2.10 15.87
N GLY A 110 -6.63 -0.78 15.86
CA GLY A 110 -5.70 -0.09 16.76
C GLY A 110 -6.31 0.34 18.09
N ALA A 111 -7.63 0.39 18.22
CA ALA A 111 -8.30 0.81 19.43
C ALA A 111 -8.03 -0.17 20.59
N PRO A 112 -7.75 0.33 21.82
CA PRO A 112 -7.64 -0.53 22.99
C PRO A 112 -8.95 -1.31 23.22
N ARG A 113 -8.82 -2.54 23.70
CA ARG A 113 -9.96 -3.45 23.87
C ARG A 113 -10.88 -3.03 25.00
#